data_AF-A0A2W4HXF1-F1
#
_entry.id   AF-A0A2W4HXF1-F1
#
_cell.length_a   1.000
_cell.length_b   1.000
_cell.length_c   1.000
_cell.angle_alpha   90.00
_cell.angle_beta   90.00
_cell.angle_gamma   90.00
#
_symmetry.space_group_name_H-M   'P 1'
#
loop_
_entity.id
_entity.type
_entity.pdbx_description
1 polymer ?
#
loop_
_entity_poly.entity_id
_entity_poly.type
_entity_poly.pdbx_seq_one_letter_code
_entity_poly.pdbx_strand_id
1 'polypeptide(L)'
;MGLEFSSHAIDRLQKRNLTVSAEQLSRLNNAVNKASDKGAKESLIMVDNLAMIVSITNRKVITAMDVAGMKENVITNIDSAVIS
;
A
#
# COMPACT_ATOMS: atom_id res chain seq x y z
N MET A 1 12.77 11.17 -4.18
CA MET A 1 12.76 9.98 -3.29
C MET A 1 11.73 9.01 -3.82
N GLY A 2 12.13 7.75 -4.07
CA GLY A 2 11.23 6.69 -4.55
C GLY A 2 10.39 6.09 -3.41
N LEU A 3 9.39 5.30 -3.77
CA LEU A 3 8.63 4.49 -2.81
C LEU A 3 9.45 3.25 -2.42
N GLU A 4 9.59 3.00 -1.12
CA GLU A 4 10.31 1.85 -0.57
C GLU A 4 9.37 0.79 -0.03
N PHE A 5 9.83 -0.46 0.06
CA PHE A 5 9.12 -1.54 0.75
C PHE A 5 9.84 -1.90 2.05
N SER A 6 9.09 -2.01 3.14
CA SER A 6 9.63 -2.51 4.40
C SER A 6 9.96 -4.01 4.29
N SER A 7 10.84 -4.51 5.16
CA SER A 7 11.10 -5.96 5.26
C SER A 7 9.82 -6.75 5.51
N HIS A 8 8.89 -6.21 6.32
CA HIS A 8 7.60 -6.84 6.56
C HIS A 8 6.75 -6.92 5.29
N ALA A 9 6.72 -5.86 4.48
CA ALA A 9 5.99 -5.86 3.21
C ALA A 9 6.56 -6.89 2.23
N ILE A 10 7.89 -6.97 2.13
CA ILE A 10 8.58 -7.97 1.28
C ILE A 10 8.24 -9.39 1.73
N ASP A 11 8.36 -9.68 3.02
CA ASP A 11 8.02 -11.00 3.59
C ASP A 11 6.57 -11.38 3.31
N ARG A 12 5.65 -10.41 3.39
CA ARG A 12 4.21 -10.64 3.13
C ARG A 12 3.93 -10.95 1.66
N LEU A 13 4.56 -10.20 0.75
CA LEU A 13 4.45 -10.45 -0.69
C LEU A 13 4.96 -11.86 -1.01
N GLN A 14 6.13 -12.24 -0.49
CA GLN A 14 6.71 -13.57 -0.70
C GLN A 14 5.83 -14.69 -0.13
N LYS A 15 5.40 -14.58 1.14
CA LYS A 15 4.57 -15.60 1.80
C LYS A 15 3.23 -15.86 1.12
N ARG A 16 2.68 -14.84 0.46
CA ARG A 16 1.41 -14.94 -0.28
C ARG A 16 1.61 -15.13 -1.79
N ASN A 17 2.85 -15.29 -2.23
CA ASN A 17 3.21 -15.42 -3.64
C ASN A 17 2.64 -14.27 -4.50
N LEU A 18 2.57 -13.07 -3.90
CA LEU A 18 2.10 -11.85 -4.52
C LEU A 18 3.28 -11.14 -5.18
N THR A 19 3.07 -10.67 -6.39
CA THR A 19 4.03 -9.84 -7.12
C THR A 19 3.40 -8.48 -7.40
N VAL A 20 4.23 -7.45 -7.41
CA VAL A 20 3.80 -6.09 -7.79
C VAL A 20 4.37 -5.82 -9.18
N SER A 21 3.50 -5.73 -10.18
CA SER A 21 3.93 -5.40 -11.54
C SER A 21 4.47 -3.97 -11.63
N ALA A 22 5.21 -3.65 -12.69
CA ALA A 22 5.68 -2.29 -12.92
C ALA A 22 4.52 -1.28 -13.06
N GLU A 23 3.40 -1.70 -13.65
CA GLU A 23 2.19 -0.90 -13.78
C GLU A 23 1.53 -0.65 -12.42
N GLN A 24 1.41 -1.68 -11.60
CA GLN A 24 0.89 -1.57 -10.23
C GLN A 24 1.77 -0.67 -9.37
N LEU A 25 3.10 -0.77 -9.51
CA LEU A 25 4.05 0.09 -8.82
C LEU A 25 3.91 1.56 -9.25
N SER A 26 3.66 1.82 -10.54
CA SER A 26 3.40 3.18 -11.05
C SER A 26 2.10 3.76 -10.48
N ARG A 27 1.01 2.98 -10.49
CA ARG A 27 -0.29 3.37 -9.90
C ARG A 27 -0.18 3.59 -8.40
N LEU A 28 0.59 2.77 -7.70
CA LEU A 28 0.89 2.93 -6.28
C LEU A 28 1.65 4.23 -6.01
N ASN A 29 2.70 4.54 -6.78
CA ASN A 29 3.41 5.82 -6.64
C ASN A 29 2.49 7.02 -6.87
N ASN A 30 1.61 6.95 -7.88
CA ASN A 30 0.61 7.99 -8.12
C ASN A 30 -0.39 8.12 -6.97
N ALA A 31 -0.85 7.01 -6.40
CA ALA A 31 -1.73 7.01 -5.24
C ALA A 31 -1.06 7.62 -4.00
N VAL A 32 0.22 7.32 -3.76
CA VAL A 32 1.01 7.92 -2.68
C VAL A 32 1.14 9.43 -2.87
N ASN A 33 1.40 9.90 -4.10
CA ASN A 33 1.47 11.33 -4.38
C ASN A 33 0.12 12.02 -4.12
N LYS A 34 -0.98 11.46 -4.64
CA LYS A 34 -2.33 11.99 -4.39
C LYS A 34 -2.70 12.05 -2.90
N ALA A 35 -2.30 11.05 -2.13
CA ALA A 35 -2.51 11.04 -0.69
C ALA A 35 -1.67 12.12 0.00
N SER A 36 -0.41 12.25 -0.39
CA SER A 36 0.51 13.28 0.10
C SER A 36 -0.01 14.70 -0.17
N ASP A 37 -0.54 14.95 -1.37
CA ASP A 37 -1.10 16.26 -1.75
C ASP A 37 -2.32 16.64 -0.90
N LYS A 38 -3.00 15.65 -0.31
CA LYS A 38 -4.14 15.83 0.60
C LYS A 38 -3.74 15.85 2.07
N GLY A 39 -2.44 15.78 2.37
CA GLY A 39 -1.93 15.80 3.74
C GLY A 39 -2.10 14.49 4.51
N ALA A 40 -2.33 13.36 3.82
CA ALA A 40 -2.38 12.04 4.45
C ALA A 40 -1.01 11.63 5.01
N LYS A 41 -1.01 10.87 6.10
CA LYS A 41 0.21 10.36 6.74
C LYS A 41 0.34 8.85 6.61
N GLU A 42 -0.74 8.12 6.80
CA GLU A 42 -0.81 6.66 6.74
C GLU A 42 -2.06 6.26 5.96
N SER A 43 -1.86 5.63 4.80
CA SER A 43 -2.95 5.32 3.88
C SER A 43 -3.09 3.82 3.65
N LEU A 44 -4.34 3.36 3.59
CA LEU A 44 -4.67 2.14 2.87
C LEU A 44 -4.73 2.47 1.38
N ILE A 45 -3.89 1.84 0.57
CA ILE A 45 -3.92 1.98 -0.88
C ILE A 45 -4.29 0.64 -1.50
N MET A 46 -5.37 0.63 -2.28
CA MET A 46 -5.79 -0.52 -3.07
C MET A 46 -5.44 -0.30 -4.55
N VAL A 47 -4.76 -1.27 -5.15
CA VAL A 47 -4.42 -1.33 -6.57
C VAL A 47 -4.81 -2.71 -7.08
N ASP A 48 -5.85 -2.78 -7.91
CA ASP A 48 -6.45 -4.04 -8.35
C ASP A 48 -6.81 -4.96 -7.16
N ASN A 49 -6.22 -6.15 -7.09
CA ASN A 49 -6.43 -7.10 -5.99
C ASN A 49 -5.41 -6.97 -4.85
N LEU A 50 -4.52 -5.96 -4.90
CA LEU A 50 -3.55 -5.69 -3.84
C LEU A 50 -4.02 -4.56 -2.95
N ALA A 51 -3.91 -4.76 -1.64
CA ALA A 51 -4.09 -3.75 -0.62
C ALA A 51 -2.80 -3.57 0.17
N MET A 52 -2.39 -2.32 0.37
CA MET A 52 -1.14 -1.96 1.02
C MET A 52 -1.38 -0.88 2.05
N ILE A 53 -0.78 -1.03 3.23
CA ILE A 53 -0.68 0.09 4.18
C ILE A 53 0.63 0.79 3.87
N VAL A 54 0.55 2.08 3.60
CA VAL A 54 1.67 2.90 3.16
C VAL A 54 1.81 4.11 4.06
N SER A 55 3.01 4.27 4.61
CA SER A 55 3.41 5.51 5.26
C SER A 55 3.72 6.52 4.18
N ILE A 56 2.83 7.50 4.01
CA ILE A 56 2.96 8.56 3.01
C ILE A 56 4.12 9.49 3.38
N THR A 57 4.22 9.83 4.67
CA THR A 57 5.30 10.65 5.21
C THR A 57 6.67 10.05 4.92
N ASN A 58 6.81 8.73 5.11
CA ASN A 58 8.07 8.03 4.91
C ASN A 58 8.24 7.45 3.49
N ARG A 59 7.24 7.63 2.62
CA ARG A 59 7.12 6.96 1.31
C ARG A 59 7.52 5.48 1.38
N LYS A 60 6.89 4.75 2.32
CA LYS A 60 7.25 3.36 2.63
C LYS A 60 6.03 2.48 2.75
N VAL A 61 6.00 1.39 1.97
CA VAL A 61 5.01 0.32 2.10
C VAL A 61 5.32 -0.47 3.36
N ILE A 62 4.40 -0.45 4.32
CA ILE A 62 4.55 -1.08 5.63
C ILE A 62 4.15 -2.55 5.56
N THR A 63 3.03 -2.85 4.90
CA THR A 63 2.55 -4.21 4.67
C THR A 63 1.77 -4.31 3.38
N ALA A 64 1.62 -5.54 2.87
CA ALA A 64 0.85 -5.85 1.66
C ALA A 64 -0.02 -7.09 1.90
N MET A 65 -1.20 -7.10 1.31
CA MET A 65 -2.16 -8.20 1.37
C MET A 65 -3.03 -8.24 0.11
N ASP A 66 -3.65 -9.38 -0.15
CA ASP A 66 -4.70 -9.51 -1.16
C ASP A 66 -6.02 -8.96 -0.58
N VAL A 67 -6.78 -8.21 -1.39
CA VAL A 67 -8.11 -7.69 -1.07
C VAL A 67 -9.06 -8.81 -0.61
N ALA A 68 -8.99 -10.01 -1.21
CA ALA A 68 -9.76 -11.17 -0.77
C ALA A 68 -9.44 -11.56 0.68
N GLY A 69 -8.17 -11.39 1.08
CA GLY A 69 -7.71 -11.61 2.45
C GLY A 69 -8.06 -10.48 3.42
N MET A 70 -8.72 -9.40 2.98
CA MET A 70 -9.16 -8.29 3.83
C MET A 70 -10.58 -8.44 4.37
N LYS A 71 -11.40 -9.34 3.82
CA LYS A 71 -12.86 -9.41 4.07
C LYS A 71 -13.28 -9.49 5.55
N GLU A 72 -12.37 -9.81 6.46
CA GLU A 72 -12.62 -9.90 7.90
C GLU A 72 -11.63 -9.09 8.77
N ASN A 73 -10.75 -8.28 8.16
CA ASN A 73 -9.72 -7.54 8.89
C ASN A 73 -10.15 -6.10 9.19
N VAL A 74 -10.06 -5.70 10.46
CA VAL A 74 -10.14 -4.30 10.87
C VAL A 74 -8.77 -3.65 10.72
N ILE A 75 -8.67 -2.64 9.84
CA ILE A 75 -7.46 -1.83 9.69
C ILE A 75 -7.63 -0.55 10.52
N THR A 76 -6.65 -0.27 11.37
CA THR A 76 -6.61 0.93 12.21
C THR A 76 -5.35 1.75 11.89
N ASN A 77 -5.24 2.94 12.50
CA ASN A 77 -4.09 3.83 12.35
C ASN A 77 -3.83 4.27 10.91
N ILE A 78 -4.88 4.34 10.11
CA ILE A 78 -4.88 4.99 8.81
C ILE A 78 -5.76 6.24 8.89
N ASP A 79 -5.34 7.30 8.21
CA ASP A 79 -6.10 8.55 8.11
C ASP A 79 -6.75 8.74 6.74
N SER A 80 -6.53 7.78 5.84
CA SER A 80 -6.93 7.88 4.45
C SER A 80 -7.00 6.52 3.76
N ALA A 81 -7.84 6.46 2.73
CA ALA A 81 -7.92 5.33 1.82
C ALA A 81 -7.88 5.84 0.38
N VAL A 82 -7.05 5.22 -0.45
CA VAL A 82 -6.96 5.51 -1.88
C VAL A 82 -7.31 4.25 -2.65
N ILE A 83 -8.29 4.37 -3.54
CA ILE A 83 -8.70 3.29 -4.45
C ILE A 83 -8.20 3.68 -5.83
N SER A 84 -7.30 2.87 -6.37
CA SER A 84 -6.58 3.16 -7.62
C SER A 84 -6.82 2.06 -8.62
#